data_AF-A0A5E5BWV3-F1
#
_entry.id   AF-A0A5E5BWV3-F1
#
_cell.length_a   1.000
_cell.length_b   1.000
_cell.length_c   1.000
_cell.angle_alpha   90.00
_cell.angle_beta   90.00
_cell.angle_gamma   90.00
#
_symmetry.space_group_name_H-M   'P 1'
#
loop_
_entity.id
_entity.type
_entity.pdbx_description
1 polymer ?
#
loop_
_entity_poly.entity_id
_entity_poly.type
_entity_poly.pdbx_seq_one_letter_code
_entity_poly.pdbx_strand_id
1 'polypeptide(L)'
;MDLAYLTGQRPADTLRFDESHIRDGELWVIQGKRGKKLRISVVGELGEVIKRIQARKVGYRVASSALVVNEKGERMGADALRFRFDAAREAAGIEKGLFQFRDLRAKAGTDKTELSGDIRAAQKQLGHQSITMTEHYVRERKGDKVGPTR
;
A
#
# COMPACT_ATOMS: atom_id res chain seq x y z
N MET A 1 -1.92 -2.78 7.45
CA MET A 1 -2.50 -2.85 6.09
C MET A 1 -2.50 -1.46 5.45
N ASP A 2 -2.86 -0.43 6.20
CA ASP A 2 -3.02 0.96 5.75
C ASP A 2 -1.84 1.48 4.93
N LEU A 3 -0.58 1.25 5.38
CA LEU A 3 0.60 1.64 4.59
C LEU A 3 0.59 1.07 3.17
N ALA A 4 0.27 -0.22 3.00
CA ALA A 4 0.24 -0.85 1.68
C ALA A 4 -0.89 -0.28 0.81
N TYR A 5 -2.06 -0.05 1.41
CA TYR A 5 -3.23 0.50 0.73
C TYR A 5 -2.99 1.95 0.30
N LEU A 6 -2.65 2.85 1.24
CA LEU A 6 -2.48 4.28 0.99
C LEU A 6 -1.33 4.58 0.02
N THR A 7 -0.27 3.76 0.04
CA THR A 7 0.86 3.93 -0.90
C THR A 7 0.65 3.16 -2.20
N GLY A 8 -0.29 2.21 -2.25
CA GLY A 8 -0.52 1.32 -3.38
C GLY A 8 0.68 0.43 -3.73
N GLN A 9 1.60 0.17 -2.80
CA GLN A 9 2.82 -0.61 -3.09
C GLN A 9 2.62 -2.12 -2.89
N ARG A 10 3.52 -2.93 -3.49
CA ARG A 10 3.48 -4.39 -3.34
C ARG A 10 3.79 -4.79 -1.88
N PRO A 11 3.40 -6.01 -1.45
CA PRO A 11 3.68 -6.45 -0.08
C PRO A 11 5.17 -6.38 0.26
N ALA A 12 6.03 -6.89 -0.64
CA ALA A 12 7.47 -6.86 -0.47
C ALA A 12 8.05 -5.43 -0.47
N ASP A 13 7.53 -4.53 -1.32
CA ASP A 13 7.97 -3.13 -1.36
C ASP A 13 7.58 -2.40 -0.05
N THR A 14 6.38 -2.68 0.48
CA THR A 14 5.88 -2.09 1.73
C THR A 14 6.72 -2.51 2.95
N LEU A 15 7.10 -3.80 3.04
CA LEU A 15 7.94 -4.31 4.12
C LEU A 15 9.35 -3.71 4.15
N ARG A 16 9.79 -3.14 3.02
CA ARG A 16 11.09 -2.46 2.88
C ARG A 16 11.04 -0.98 3.28
N PHE A 17 9.87 -0.42 3.57
CA PHE A 17 9.81 0.96 4.02
C PHE A 17 10.59 1.17 5.31
N ASP A 18 11.24 2.32 5.37
CA ASP A 18 12.22 2.67 6.38
C ASP A 18 12.10 4.17 6.67
N GLU A 19 12.36 4.58 7.90
CA GLU A 19 12.33 5.98 8.30
C GLU A 19 13.31 6.83 7.48
N SER A 20 14.48 6.27 7.12
CA SER A 20 15.46 6.93 6.26
C SER A 20 14.96 7.23 4.83
N HIS A 21 13.87 6.58 4.40
CA HIS A 21 13.24 6.86 3.11
C HIS A 21 12.30 8.08 3.17
N ILE A 22 12.00 8.61 4.36
CA ILE A 22 11.15 9.78 4.54
C ILE A 22 12.04 11.02 4.61
N ARG A 23 11.92 11.91 3.62
CA ARG A 23 12.66 13.17 3.55
C ARG A 23 11.85 14.21 2.80
N ASP A 24 11.98 15.47 3.21
CA ASP A 24 11.30 16.60 2.59
C ASP A 24 9.77 16.42 2.48
N GLY A 25 9.15 15.75 3.47
CA GLY A 25 7.72 15.46 3.47
C GLY A 25 7.27 14.38 2.48
N GLU A 26 8.21 13.60 1.91
CA GLU A 26 7.93 12.54 0.93
C GLU A 26 8.50 11.19 1.40
N LEU A 27 7.78 10.11 1.13
CA LEU A 27 8.28 8.74 1.21
C LEU A 27 8.86 8.35 -0.15
N TRP A 28 10.18 8.13 -0.18
CA TRP A 28 10.91 7.75 -1.38
C TRP A 28 10.92 6.22 -1.53
N VAL A 29 10.38 5.73 -2.65
CA VAL A 29 10.23 4.30 -2.90
C VAL A 29 10.96 3.92 -4.18
N ILE A 30 11.75 2.85 -4.11
CA ILE A 30 12.26 2.15 -5.29
C ILE A 30 11.57 0.79 -5.32
N GLN A 31 10.66 0.61 -6.27
CA GLN A 31 9.97 -0.66 -6.42
C GLN A 31 10.94 -1.77 -6.81
N GLY A 32 10.88 -2.92 -6.13
CA GLY A 32 11.73 -4.06 -6.45
C GLY A 32 11.50 -4.59 -7.86
N LYS A 33 10.26 -4.57 -8.34
CA LYS A 33 9.95 -4.91 -9.74
C LYS A 33 10.29 -3.72 -10.65
N ARG A 34 11.25 -3.91 -11.57
CA ARG A 34 11.66 -2.95 -12.61
C ARG A 34 12.24 -1.61 -12.09
N GLY A 35 12.49 -1.46 -10.78
CA GLY A 35 13.24 -0.33 -10.23
C GLY A 35 12.55 1.04 -10.32
N LYS A 36 11.22 1.09 -10.49
CA LYS A 36 10.51 2.37 -10.62
C LYS A 36 10.68 3.18 -9.34
N LYS A 37 11.20 4.41 -9.50
CA LYS A 37 11.34 5.38 -8.41
C LYS A 37 10.06 6.20 -8.28
N LEU A 38 9.56 6.32 -7.06
CA LEU A 38 8.37 7.09 -6.68
C LEU A 38 8.69 7.98 -5.49
N ARG A 39 8.05 9.14 -5.43
CA ARG A 39 8.04 10.03 -4.27
C ARG A 39 6.59 10.24 -3.90
N ILE A 40 6.19 9.73 -2.75
CA ILE A 40 4.80 9.76 -2.28
C ILE A 40 4.72 10.79 -1.17
N SER A 41 3.96 11.87 -1.37
CA SER A 41 3.78 12.90 -0.34
C SER A 41 3.18 12.32 0.93
N VAL A 42 3.80 12.60 2.07
CA VAL A 42 3.39 12.15 3.40
C VAL A 42 2.43 13.19 3.99
N VAL A 43 1.17 13.11 3.54
CA VAL A 43 0.09 14.04 3.92
C VAL A 43 -1.18 13.27 4.26
N GLY A 44 -2.13 13.93 4.92
CA GLY A 44 -3.42 13.34 5.31
C GLY A 44 -3.24 12.02 6.07
N GLU A 45 -4.08 11.04 5.74
CA GLU A 45 -4.10 9.71 6.39
C GLU A 45 -2.73 8.99 6.34
N LEU A 46 -1.93 9.16 5.28
CA LEU A 46 -0.61 8.54 5.22
C LEU A 46 0.33 9.11 6.29
N GLY A 47 0.27 10.42 6.50
CA GLY A 47 1.01 11.08 7.58
C GLY A 47 0.57 10.61 8.96
N GLU A 48 -0.72 10.46 9.18
CA GLU A 48 -1.28 9.96 10.44
C GLU A 48 -0.86 8.52 10.73
N VAL A 49 -0.90 7.64 9.72
CA VAL A 49 -0.45 6.25 9.84
C VAL A 49 1.04 6.19 10.20
N ILE A 50 1.88 7.01 9.57
CA ILE A 50 3.31 7.07 9.87
C ILE A 50 3.55 7.57 11.30
N LYS A 51 2.87 8.64 11.73
CA LYS A 51 2.96 9.15 13.11
C LYS A 51 2.53 8.10 14.13
N ARG A 52 1.43 7.39 13.87
CA ARG A 52 0.94 6.29 14.73
C ARG A 52 1.96 5.16 14.84
N ILE A 53 2.62 4.81 13.74
CA ILE A 53 3.70 3.80 13.73
C ILE A 53 4.88 4.26 14.58
N GLN A 54 5.35 5.50 14.39
CA GLN A 54 6.47 6.06 15.15
C GLN A 54 6.16 6.09 16.65
N ALA A 55 4.99 6.60 17.02
CA ALA A 55 4.55 6.64 18.42
C ALA A 55 4.51 5.25 19.06
N ARG A 56 3.96 4.24 18.36
CA ARG A 56 3.95 2.85 18.83
C ARG A 56 5.36 2.30 19.04
N LYS A 57 6.30 2.64 18.15
CA LYS A 57 7.67 2.13 18.19
C LYS A 57 8.48 2.63 19.39
N VAL A 58 8.18 3.82 19.90
CA VAL A 58 8.84 4.38 21.11
C VAL A 58 8.69 3.44 22.31
N GLY A 59 7.58 2.69 22.40
CA GLY A 59 7.34 1.75 23.50
C GLY A 59 8.08 0.42 23.38
N TYR A 60 8.78 0.14 22.29
CA TYR A 60 9.48 -1.13 22.10
C TYR A 60 10.93 -1.06 22.58
N ARG A 61 11.40 -2.18 23.14
CA ARG A 61 12.81 -2.34 23.54
C ARG A 61 13.75 -2.36 22.33
N VAL A 62 13.30 -2.87 21.19
CA VAL A 62 14.09 -2.94 19.96
C VAL A 62 13.86 -1.67 19.14
N ALA A 63 14.93 -0.93 18.90
CA ALA A 63 14.93 0.17 17.95
C ALA A 63 15.16 -0.38 16.53
N SER A 64 14.18 -0.23 15.64
CA SER A 64 14.29 -0.54 14.22
C SER A 64 13.96 0.70 13.40
N SER A 65 14.67 0.94 12.30
CA SER A 65 14.33 1.98 11.33
C SER A 65 13.15 1.58 10.42
N ALA A 66 12.75 0.30 10.42
CA ALA A 66 11.64 -0.19 9.61
C ALA A 66 10.32 0.50 10.01
N LEU A 67 9.48 0.82 9.02
CA LEU A 67 8.10 1.29 9.33
C LEU A 67 7.17 0.12 9.69
N VAL A 68 7.40 -1.06 9.11
CA VAL A 68 6.60 -2.26 9.40
C VAL A 68 7.36 -3.13 10.39
N VAL A 69 6.94 -3.07 11.65
CA VAL A 69 7.52 -3.85 12.77
C VAL A 69 6.51 -4.78 13.40
N ASN A 70 7.01 -5.87 14.00
CA ASN A 70 6.23 -6.78 14.84
C ASN A 70 6.02 -6.19 16.25
N GLU A 71 5.42 -6.98 17.13
CA GLU A 71 5.04 -6.62 18.50
C GLU A 71 6.26 -6.48 19.44
N LYS A 72 7.45 -6.87 18.98
CA LYS A 72 8.73 -6.68 19.67
C LYS A 72 9.51 -5.45 19.18
N GLY A 73 9.05 -4.81 18.10
CA GLY A 73 9.74 -3.70 17.43
C GLY A 73 10.71 -4.13 16.33
N GLU A 74 10.79 -5.42 16.01
CA GLU A 74 11.67 -5.94 14.96
C GLU A 74 11.03 -5.80 13.58
N ARG A 75 11.84 -5.64 12.52
CA ARG A 75 11.34 -5.59 11.14
C ARG A 75 10.48 -6.82 10.84
N MET A 76 9.29 -6.60 10.30
CA MET A 76 8.38 -7.68 9.95
C MET A 76 8.83 -8.40 8.67
N GLY A 77 8.82 -9.74 8.70
CA GLY A 77 9.06 -10.59 7.53
C GLY A 77 7.80 -10.88 6.71
N ALA A 78 7.98 -11.46 5.51
CA ALA A 78 6.89 -11.77 4.59
C ALA A 78 5.90 -12.81 5.16
N ASP A 79 6.40 -13.88 5.79
CA ASP A 79 5.55 -14.91 6.40
C ASP A 79 4.78 -14.37 7.61
N ALA A 80 5.45 -13.52 8.41
CA ALA A 80 4.82 -12.84 9.54
C ALA A 80 3.68 -11.91 9.10
N LEU A 81 3.85 -11.21 7.98
CA LEU A 81 2.79 -10.41 7.36
C LEU A 81 1.64 -11.29 6.87
N ARG A 82 1.96 -12.38 6.16
CA ARG A 82 0.98 -13.32 5.61
C ARG A 82 0.14 -13.94 6.72
N PHE A 83 0.76 -14.45 7.77
CA PHE A 83 0.08 -15.05 8.91
C PHE A 83 -0.89 -14.07 9.58
N ARG A 84 -0.43 -12.83 9.85
CA ARG A 84 -1.27 -11.80 10.47
C ARG A 84 -2.44 -11.40 9.57
N PHE A 85 -2.22 -11.32 8.26
CA PHE A 85 -3.29 -11.00 7.33
C PHE A 85 -4.29 -12.15 7.18
N ASP A 86 -3.81 -13.40 7.11
CA ASP A 86 -4.67 -14.58 7.04
C ASP A 86 -5.58 -14.64 8.29
N ALA A 87 -5.01 -14.43 9.49
CA ALA A 87 -5.78 -14.34 10.73
C ALA A 87 -6.80 -13.18 10.75
N ALA A 88 -6.39 -11.98 10.30
CA ALA A 88 -7.30 -10.82 10.22
C ALA A 88 -8.45 -11.05 9.23
N ARG A 89 -8.18 -11.74 8.11
CA ARG A 89 -9.17 -12.09 7.11
C ARG A 89 -10.16 -13.14 7.63
N GLU A 90 -9.65 -14.17 8.30
CA GLU A 90 -10.48 -15.20 8.95
C GLU A 90 -11.38 -14.59 10.02
N ALA A 91 -10.86 -13.70 10.85
CA ALA A 91 -11.65 -12.95 11.84
C ALA A 91 -12.74 -12.06 11.20
N ALA A 92 -12.53 -11.61 9.96
CA ALA A 92 -13.53 -10.86 9.19
C ALA A 92 -14.53 -11.76 8.44
N GLY A 93 -14.41 -13.09 8.53
CA GLY A 93 -15.28 -14.04 7.84
C GLY A 93 -15.10 -14.08 6.31
N ILE A 94 -13.94 -13.65 5.81
CA ILE A 94 -13.67 -13.57 4.37
C ILE A 94 -12.88 -14.80 3.90
N GLU A 95 -13.37 -15.46 2.85
CA GLU A 95 -12.67 -16.60 2.27
C GLU A 95 -11.33 -16.17 1.63
N LYS A 96 -10.31 -17.04 1.77
CA LYS A 96 -8.96 -16.79 1.26
C LYS A 96 -8.86 -16.54 -0.24
N GLY A 97 -9.71 -17.18 -1.04
CA GLY A 97 -9.76 -16.97 -2.48
C GLY A 97 -10.25 -15.57 -2.87
N LEU A 98 -11.06 -14.94 -2.02
CA LEU A 98 -11.73 -13.67 -2.32
C LEU A 98 -10.88 -12.45 -1.98
N PHE A 99 -10.01 -12.55 -0.97
CA PHE A 99 -9.19 -11.42 -0.54
C PHE A 99 -7.80 -11.85 -0.05
N GLN A 100 -6.79 -11.33 -0.73
CA GLN A 100 -5.39 -11.53 -0.41
C GLN A 100 -4.71 -10.18 -0.18
N PHE A 101 -3.61 -10.15 0.59
CA PHE A 101 -2.97 -8.87 0.91
C PHE A 101 -2.57 -8.07 -0.33
N ARG A 102 -2.18 -8.77 -1.42
CA ARG A 102 -1.83 -8.17 -2.71
C ARG A 102 -2.98 -7.39 -3.37
N ASP A 103 -4.22 -7.69 -3.00
CA ASP A 103 -5.40 -7.02 -3.52
C ASP A 103 -5.56 -5.57 -3.02
N LEU A 104 -4.92 -5.22 -1.90
CA LEU A 104 -4.89 -3.84 -1.42
C LEU A 104 -4.32 -2.88 -2.46
N ARG A 105 -3.35 -3.34 -3.25
CA ARG A 105 -2.75 -2.55 -4.33
C ARG A 105 -3.73 -2.27 -5.46
N ALA A 106 -4.49 -3.28 -5.85
CA ALA A 106 -5.52 -3.14 -6.87
C ALA A 106 -6.62 -2.19 -6.40
N LYS A 107 -7.09 -2.37 -5.16
CA LYS A 107 -8.06 -1.50 -4.50
C LYS A 107 -7.58 -0.05 -4.45
N ALA A 108 -6.34 0.18 -4.05
CA ALA A 108 -5.73 1.51 -4.02
C ALA A 108 -5.74 2.19 -5.41
N GLY A 109 -5.45 1.43 -6.47
CA GLY A 109 -5.52 1.93 -7.84
C GLY A 109 -6.93 2.32 -8.27
N THR A 110 -7.92 1.47 -7.98
CA THR A 110 -9.33 1.73 -8.25
C THR A 110 -9.80 2.98 -7.53
N ASP A 111 -9.61 3.04 -6.21
CA ASP A 111 -10.08 4.16 -5.39
C ASP A 111 -9.37 5.47 -5.81
N LYS A 112 -8.08 5.42 -6.15
CA LYS A 112 -7.35 6.59 -6.66
C LYS A 112 -7.93 7.11 -7.98
N THR A 113 -8.30 6.20 -8.88
CA THR A 113 -8.92 6.56 -10.18
C THR A 113 -10.25 7.25 -9.95
N GLU A 114 -11.08 6.76 -9.04
CA GLU A 114 -12.38 7.36 -8.73
C GLU A 114 -12.25 8.72 -8.05
N LEU A 115 -11.38 8.83 -7.04
CA LEU A 115 -11.19 10.07 -6.28
C LEU A 115 -10.59 11.20 -7.13
N SER A 116 -9.75 10.84 -8.11
CA SER A 116 -9.11 11.83 -8.99
C SER A 116 -9.83 12.06 -10.31
N GLY A 117 -10.71 11.14 -10.73
CA GLY A 117 -11.24 11.09 -12.09
C GLY A 117 -10.19 10.77 -13.17
N ASP A 118 -8.94 10.48 -12.80
CA ASP A 118 -7.82 10.28 -13.72
C ASP A 118 -7.08 8.96 -13.45
N ILE A 119 -7.25 7.99 -14.36
CA ILE A 119 -6.54 6.71 -14.29
C ILE A 119 -5.01 6.87 -14.38
N ARG A 120 -4.49 7.97 -14.94
CA ARG A 120 -3.04 8.25 -14.94
C ARG A 120 -2.53 8.61 -13.55
N ALA A 121 -3.36 9.16 -12.66
CA ALA A 121 -2.99 9.35 -11.27
C ALA A 121 -2.74 8.00 -10.58
N ALA A 122 -3.61 7.02 -10.82
CA ALA A 122 -3.42 5.64 -10.35
C ALA A 122 -2.19 4.99 -11.01
N GLN A 123 -1.99 5.14 -12.33
CA GLN A 123 -0.81 4.62 -13.03
C GLN A 123 0.49 5.12 -12.39
N LYS A 124 0.57 6.43 -12.08
CA LYS A 124 1.73 7.06 -11.44
C LYS A 124 1.95 6.50 -10.04
N GLN A 125 0.91 6.42 -9.21
CA GLN A 125 1.00 5.90 -7.83
C GLN A 125 1.45 4.42 -7.81
N LEU A 126 0.88 3.61 -8.70
CA LEU A 126 1.24 2.20 -8.83
C LEU A 126 2.60 2.03 -9.51
N GLY A 127 3.12 3.04 -10.23
CA GLY A 127 4.39 2.93 -10.94
C GLY A 127 4.34 1.98 -12.15
N HIS A 128 3.16 1.88 -12.80
CA HIS A 128 3.00 1.06 -14.00
C HIS A 128 3.59 1.74 -15.24
N GLN A 129 4.23 0.94 -16.09
CA GLN A 129 4.82 1.44 -17.34
C GLN A 129 3.75 1.84 -18.37
N SER A 130 2.67 1.07 -18.48
CA SER A 130 1.56 1.38 -19.38
C SER A 130 0.26 1.61 -18.63
N ILE A 131 -0.66 2.33 -19.29
CA ILE A 131 -2.01 2.57 -18.78
C ILE A 131 -2.82 1.27 -18.75
N THR A 132 -2.62 0.37 -19.72
CA THR A 132 -3.29 -0.94 -19.81
C THR A 132 -3.06 -1.81 -18.58
N MET A 133 -1.85 -1.78 -18.00
CA MET A 133 -1.60 -2.47 -16.73
C MET A 133 -2.46 -1.92 -15.59
N THR A 134 -2.75 -0.61 -15.61
CA THR A 134 -3.59 0.05 -14.60
C THR A 134 -5.06 -0.23 -14.87
N GLU A 135 -5.49 -0.24 -16.13
CA GLU A 135 -6.85 -0.62 -16.53
C GLU A 135 -7.21 -2.02 -16.01
N HIS A 136 -6.31 -3.00 -16.10
CA HIS A 136 -6.52 -4.33 -15.53
C HIS A 136 -6.84 -4.27 -14.03
N TYR A 137 -6.11 -3.47 -13.26
CA TYR A 137 -6.37 -3.33 -11.82
C TYR A 137 -7.70 -2.64 -11.50
N VAL A 138 -8.12 -1.67 -12.32
CA VAL A 138 -9.33 -0.88 -12.11
C VAL A 138 -10.58 -1.63 -12.61
N ARG A 139 -10.55 -2.10 -13.85
CA ARG A 139 -11.70 -2.75 -14.53
C ARG A 139 -12.08 -4.07 -13.89
N GLU A 140 -11.13 -4.94 -13.54
CA GLU A 140 -11.47 -6.23 -12.92
C GLU A 140 -12.18 -6.09 -11.56
N ARG A 141 -12.00 -4.97 -10.86
CA ARG A 141 -12.61 -4.77 -9.54
C ARG A 141 -13.96 -4.07 -9.58
N LYS A 142 -14.21 -3.18 -10.54
CA LYS A 142 -15.44 -2.36 -10.57
C LYS A 142 -16.20 -2.40 -11.90
N GLY A 143 -15.59 -2.87 -12.98
CA GLY A 143 -16.14 -2.74 -14.33
C GLY A 143 -16.00 -1.32 -14.90
N ASP A 144 -16.45 -1.14 -16.14
CA ASP A 144 -16.44 0.16 -16.79
C ASP A 144 -17.56 1.06 -16.25
N LYS A 145 -17.20 2.26 -15.79
CA LYS A 145 -18.18 3.28 -15.43
C LYS A 145 -18.73 3.91 -16.70
N VAL A 146 -19.97 3.61 -17.03
CA VAL A 146 -20.68 4.18 -18.19
C VAL A 146 -21.74 5.17 -17.73
N GLY A 147 -21.75 6.35 -18.36
CA GLY A 147 -22.87 7.28 -18.26
C GLY A 147 -23.92 6.93 -19.31
N PRO A 148 -25.20 7.26 -19.09
CA PRO A 148 -26.19 7.12 -20.14
C PRO A 148 -25.86 8.08 -21.28
N THR A 149 -26.24 7.72 -22.51
CA THR A 149 -26.02 8.54 -23.71
C THR A 149 -26.74 9.90 -23.63
N ARG A 150 -27.73 10.04 -22.74
CA ARG A 150 -28.46 11.26 -22.38
C ARG A 150 -28.90 11.19 -20.92
#